data_AF-A0A7C1JEE6-F1
#
_entry.id   AF-A0A7C1JEE6-F1
#
_cell.length_a   1.000
_cell.length_b   1.000
_cell.length_c   1.000
_cell.angle_alpha   90.00
_cell.angle_beta   90.00
_cell.angle_gamma   90.00
#
_symmetry.space_group_name_H-M   'P 1'
#
loop_
_entity.id
_entity.type
_entity.pdbx_description
1 polymer ?
#
loop_
_entity_poly.entity_id
_entity_poly.type
_entity_poly.pdbx_seq_one_letter_code
_entity_poly.pdbx_strand_id
1 'polypeptide(L)'
;MHNPMFKRYSFTLLVTAVLSMAASAVGGGEQPHKFLAGLRDQQYHDVALEYLELARNNPSIDKEFKEVIDYEAGVTLWEAAGFNRSLPGREKQLGEAKERFDKFLSGHGDHPLAPAARRYLARVLVGRGRVKG
;
A
#
# COMPACT_ATOMS: atom_id res chain seq x y z
N MET A 1 54.23 -5.22 -51.75
CA MET A 1 54.75 -5.14 -50.36
C MET A 1 53.61 -5.39 -49.39
N HIS A 2 53.75 -6.46 -48.59
CA HIS A 2 53.07 -6.78 -47.31
C HIS A 2 51.55 -6.61 -47.15
N ASN A 3 50.84 -7.74 -47.18
CA ASN A 3 49.87 -8.10 -46.12
C ASN A 3 50.69 -8.76 -44.97
N PRO A 4 50.36 -8.64 -43.66
CA PRO A 4 49.12 -9.24 -43.16
C PRO A 4 48.52 -8.72 -41.81
N MET A 5 47.28 -9.15 -41.58
CA MET A 5 46.72 -9.66 -40.31
C MET A 5 46.51 -8.74 -39.07
N PHE A 6 45.41 -9.07 -38.37
CA PHE A 6 44.89 -8.54 -37.11
C PHE A 6 44.01 -7.29 -37.27
N LYS A 7 42.69 -7.43 -37.42
CA LYS A 7 41.84 -7.75 -36.28
C LYS A 7 40.63 -8.58 -36.71
N ARG A 8 40.86 -9.88 -36.61
CA ARG A 8 39.90 -10.96 -36.65
C ARG A 8 38.89 -10.83 -35.50
N TYR A 9 37.61 -10.99 -35.85
CA TYR A 9 36.52 -11.52 -35.02
C TYR A 9 36.21 -10.78 -33.70
N SER A 10 35.25 -9.85 -33.75
CA SER A 10 34.33 -9.60 -32.62
C SER A 10 32.96 -9.19 -33.15
N PHE A 11 32.50 -9.86 -34.21
CA PHE A 11 31.18 -9.65 -34.83
C PHE A 11 30.18 -10.77 -34.51
N THR A 12 30.51 -11.71 -33.64
CA THR A 12 29.60 -12.79 -33.28
C THR A 12 30.05 -13.36 -31.94
N LEU A 13 29.52 -12.79 -30.85
CA LEU A 13 29.36 -13.39 -29.50
C LEU A 13 29.16 -12.27 -28.48
N LEU A 14 28.01 -11.60 -28.57
CA LEU A 14 27.35 -11.00 -27.41
C LEU A 14 25.85 -11.25 -27.58
N VAL A 15 25.46 -12.51 -27.39
CA VAL A 15 24.67 -12.92 -26.21
C VAL A 15 23.20 -12.57 -26.47
N THR A 16 22.42 -13.31 -27.25
CA THR A 16 21.78 -14.61 -26.88
C THR A 16 21.45 -14.82 -25.39
N ALA A 17 21.35 -13.76 -24.57
CA ALA A 17 20.79 -13.83 -23.21
C ALA A 17 19.74 -12.76 -22.93
N VAL A 18 19.05 -12.28 -23.97
CA VAL A 18 17.81 -11.50 -23.79
C VAL A 18 16.58 -12.42 -23.70
N LEU A 19 16.76 -13.74 -23.87
CA LEU A 19 15.66 -14.72 -23.94
C LEU A 19 15.34 -15.45 -22.63
N SER A 20 15.74 -14.94 -21.46
CA SER A 20 15.52 -15.67 -20.19
C SER A 20 15.03 -14.83 -19.02
N MET A 21 14.60 -13.58 -19.25
CA MET A 21 14.10 -12.72 -18.16
C MET A 21 12.67 -12.22 -18.39
N ALA A 22 11.80 -13.09 -18.88
CA ALA A 22 10.35 -12.84 -18.95
C ALA A 22 9.51 -13.98 -18.34
N ALA A 23 10.11 -14.82 -17.49
CA ALA A 23 9.41 -15.86 -16.74
C ALA A 23 9.15 -15.42 -15.30
N SER A 24 8.42 -14.32 -15.14
CA SER A 24 7.73 -13.99 -13.88
C SER A 24 6.49 -13.13 -14.17
N ALA A 25 5.68 -13.56 -15.15
CA ALA A 25 4.26 -13.23 -15.15
C ALA A 25 3.55 -14.21 -14.20
N VAL A 26 3.89 -14.14 -12.91
CA VAL A 26 3.15 -14.86 -11.86
C VAL A 26 2.11 -13.87 -11.34
N GLY A 27 0.85 -14.07 -11.75
CA GLY A 27 -0.32 -13.38 -11.21
C GLY A 27 -0.64 -12.04 -11.87
N GLY A 28 -1.26 -12.07 -13.05
CA GLY A 28 -1.93 -10.91 -13.67
C GLY A 28 -3.22 -10.49 -12.97
N GLY A 29 -3.26 -10.58 -11.63
CA GLY A 29 -4.31 -10.03 -10.80
C GLY A 29 -3.94 -8.62 -10.34
N GLU A 30 -4.94 -7.84 -9.97
CA GLU A 30 -4.73 -6.55 -9.31
C GLU A 30 -3.78 -6.72 -8.12
N GLN A 31 -2.80 -5.83 -7.97
CA GLN A 31 -1.90 -5.80 -6.81
C GLN A 31 -2.51 -4.87 -5.76
N PRO A 32 -3.24 -5.39 -4.75
CA PRO A 32 -4.19 -4.58 -3.99
C PRO A 32 -3.51 -3.45 -3.22
N HIS A 33 -2.33 -3.74 -2.66
CA HIS A 33 -1.48 -2.75 -2.01
C HIS A 33 -1.06 -1.60 -2.94
N LYS A 34 -0.69 -1.90 -4.20
CA LYS A 34 -0.26 -0.86 -5.15
C LYS A 34 -1.41 0.01 -5.61
N PHE A 35 -2.58 -0.60 -5.85
CA PHE A 35 -3.76 0.15 -6.25
C PHE A 35 -4.22 1.08 -5.12
N LEU A 36 -4.30 0.55 -3.90
CA LEU A 36 -4.62 1.35 -2.71
C LEU A 36 -3.64 2.51 -2.50
N ALA A 37 -2.33 2.26 -2.65
CA ALA A 37 -1.31 3.31 -2.55
C ALA A 37 -1.55 4.41 -3.60
N GLY A 38 -1.81 4.02 -4.86
CA GLY A 38 -2.11 4.98 -5.92
C GLY A 38 -3.34 5.85 -5.64
N LEU A 39 -4.39 5.30 -5.02
CA LEU A 39 -5.56 6.09 -4.61
C LEU A 39 -5.21 7.11 -3.52
N ARG A 40 -4.41 6.73 -2.53
CA ARG A 40 -3.97 7.63 -1.44
C ARG A 40 -3.04 8.72 -1.94
N ASP A 41 -2.10 8.39 -2.81
CA ASP A 41 -1.15 9.34 -3.41
C ASP A 41 -1.88 10.46 -4.17
N GLN A 42 -3.02 10.14 -4.79
CA GLN A 42 -3.91 11.09 -5.47
C GLN A 42 -4.96 11.72 -4.54
N GLN A 43 -4.88 11.46 -3.22
CA GLN A 43 -5.80 11.94 -2.19
C GLN A 43 -7.26 11.47 -2.37
N TYR A 44 -7.48 10.40 -3.13
CA TYR A 44 -8.78 9.75 -3.31
C TYR A 44 -9.12 8.84 -2.13
N HIS A 45 -9.09 9.39 -0.91
CA HIS A 45 -9.26 8.66 0.34
C HIS A 45 -10.64 7.99 0.45
N ASP A 46 -11.71 8.63 -0.01
CA ASP A 46 -13.06 8.06 0.05
C ASP A 46 -13.17 6.83 -0.87
N VAL A 47 -12.60 6.91 -2.07
CA VAL A 47 -12.53 5.78 -3.03
C VAL A 47 -11.62 4.68 -2.48
N ALA A 48 -10.52 5.03 -1.83
CA ALA A 48 -9.64 4.05 -1.16
C ALA A 48 -10.36 3.29 -0.05
N LEU A 49 -11.26 3.95 0.70
CA LEU A 49 -12.07 3.31 1.73
C LEU A 49 -13.13 2.38 1.12
N GLU A 50 -13.80 2.81 0.06
CA GLU A 50 -14.75 1.97 -0.67
C GLU A 50 -14.07 0.72 -1.25
N TYR A 51 -12.90 0.91 -1.87
CA TYR A 51 -12.08 -0.17 -2.40
C TYR A 51 -11.74 -1.22 -1.33
N LEU A 52 -11.34 -0.78 -0.13
CA LEU A 52 -11.01 -1.67 0.98
C LEU A 52 -12.22 -2.51 1.43
N GLU A 53 -13.42 -1.95 1.44
CA GLU A 53 -14.63 -2.71 1.78
C GLU A 53 -15.04 -3.70 0.67
N LEU A 54 -14.86 -3.33 -0.60
CA LEU A 54 -15.05 -4.25 -1.73
C LEU A 54 -14.04 -5.41 -1.67
N ALA A 55 -12.76 -5.10 -1.41
CA ALA A 55 -11.68 -6.08 -1.36
C ALA A 55 -11.88 -7.10 -0.23
N ARG A 56 -12.48 -6.70 0.90
CA ARG A 56 -12.77 -7.60 2.03
C ARG A 56 -13.60 -8.81 1.63
N ASN A 57 -14.57 -8.63 0.75
CA ASN A 57 -15.51 -9.66 0.34
C ASN A 57 -15.15 -10.31 -1.01
N ASN A 58 -14.14 -9.79 -1.71
CA ASN A 58 -13.74 -10.29 -3.03
C ASN A 58 -12.95 -11.61 -2.89
N PRO A 59 -13.42 -12.74 -3.46
CA PRO A 59 -12.74 -14.03 -3.35
C PRO A 59 -11.38 -14.08 -4.07
N SER A 60 -11.13 -13.19 -5.03
CA SER A 60 -9.87 -13.10 -5.76
C SER A 60 -8.76 -12.37 -5.01
N ILE A 61 -9.09 -11.69 -3.91
CA ILE A 61 -8.11 -11.03 -3.04
C ILE A 61 -7.57 -12.04 -2.02
N ASP A 62 -6.24 -12.07 -1.89
CA ASP A 62 -5.56 -12.97 -0.98
C ASP A 62 -5.91 -12.70 0.50
N LYS A 63 -5.64 -13.71 1.34
CA LYS A 63 -5.96 -13.65 2.77
C LYS A 63 -5.08 -12.61 3.49
N GLU A 64 -3.83 -12.45 3.07
CA GLU A 64 -2.85 -11.57 3.70
C GLU A 64 -3.29 -10.10 3.61
N PHE A 65 -3.73 -9.65 2.44
CA PHE A 65 -4.28 -8.32 2.25
C PHE A 65 -5.55 -8.13 3.09
N LYS A 66 -6.43 -9.14 3.13
CA LYS A 66 -7.67 -9.09 3.93
C LYS A 66 -7.41 -8.92 5.42
N GLU A 67 -6.36 -9.54 5.96
CA GLU A 67 -5.97 -9.42 7.37
C GLU A 67 -5.55 -7.99 7.73
N VAL A 68 -5.06 -7.21 6.76
CA VAL A 68 -4.59 -5.84 7.01
C VAL A 68 -5.59 -4.75 6.59
N ILE A 69 -6.78 -5.09 6.08
CA ILE A 69 -7.77 -4.10 5.60
C ILE A 69 -8.12 -3.07 6.68
N ASP A 70 -8.34 -3.48 7.92
CA ASP A 70 -8.68 -2.53 8.99
C ASP A 70 -7.47 -1.66 9.39
N TYR A 71 -6.23 -2.17 9.28
CA TYR A 71 -5.03 -1.35 9.43
C TYR A 71 -4.95 -0.29 8.32
N GLU A 72 -5.12 -0.72 7.07
CA GLU A 72 -5.06 0.14 5.90
C GLU A 72 -6.18 1.20 5.93
N ALA A 73 -7.41 0.83 6.28
CA ALA A 73 -8.50 1.80 6.44
C ALA A 73 -8.18 2.86 7.48
N GLY A 74 -7.57 2.48 8.61
CA GLY A 74 -7.12 3.42 9.63
C GLY A 74 -6.06 4.41 9.13
N VAL A 75 -5.10 3.94 8.32
CA VAL A 75 -4.08 4.81 7.70
C VAL A 75 -4.72 5.79 6.72
N THR A 76 -5.61 5.31 5.84
CA THR A 76 -6.33 6.15 4.88
C THR A 76 -7.11 7.27 5.59
N LEU A 77 -7.81 6.95 6.68
CA LEU A 77 -8.59 7.93 7.45
C LEU A 77 -7.70 8.94 8.18
N TRP A 78 -6.56 8.50 8.70
CA TRP A 78 -5.57 9.39 9.31
C TRP A 78 -5.00 10.39 8.30
N GLU A 79 -4.67 9.94 7.08
CA GLU A 79 -4.21 10.81 5.99
C GLU A 79 -5.31 11.78 5.55
N ALA A 80 -6.54 11.29 5.35
CA ALA A 80 -7.69 12.11 4.99
C ALA A 80 -7.96 13.23 6.01
N ALA A 81 -7.83 12.92 7.31
CA ALA A 81 -7.97 13.89 8.40
C ALA A 81 -6.95 15.04 8.29
N GLY A 82 -5.74 14.77 7.79
CA GLY A 82 -4.70 15.77 7.55
C GLY A 82 -5.09 16.81 6.49
N PHE A 83 -5.89 16.42 5.51
CA PHE A 83 -6.36 17.29 4.43
C PHE A 83 -7.72 17.95 4.72
N ASN A 84 -8.46 17.47 5.73
CA ASN A 84 -9.76 18.01 6.07
C ASN A 84 -9.65 19.36 6.79
N ARG A 85 -10.26 20.40 6.21
CA ARG A 85 -10.29 21.77 6.76
C ARG A 85 -11.38 21.97 7.80
N SER A 86 -12.42 21.13 7.79
CA SER A 86 -13.51 21.18 8.76
C SER A 86 -13.08 20.48 10.05
N LEU A 87 -13.10 21.18 11.18
CA LEU A 87 -12.78 20.57 12.49
C LEU A 87 -13.72 19.40 12.82
N PRO A 88 -15.06 19.51 12.67
CA PRO A 88 -15.95 18.35 12.82
C PRO A 88 -15.63 17.20 11.88
N GLY A 89 -15.30 17.50 10.61
CA GLY A 89 -14.94 16.49 9.63
C GLY A 89 -13.64 15.76 9.99
N ARG A 90 -12.64 16.51 10.45
CA ARG A 90 -11.37 15.97 10.94
C ARG A 90 -11.57 15.10 12.18
N GLU A 91 -12.36 15.54 13.16
CA GLU A 91 -12.67 14.73 14.35
C GLU A 91 -13.38 13.42 13.97
N LYS A 92 -14.33 13.48 13.03
CA LYS A 92 -15.01 12.28 12.51
C LYS A 92 -14.02 11.28 11.91
N GLN A 93 -13.17 11.72 10.98
CA GLN A 93 -12.18 10.85 10.33
C GLN A 93 -11.18 10.27 11.34
N LEU A 94 -10.73 11.06 12.32
CA LEU A 94 -9.87 10.55 13.39
C LEU A 94 -10.60 9.56 14.32
N GLY A 95 -11.89 9.78 14.59
CA GLY A 95 -12.73 8.83 15.32
C GLY A 95 -12.82 7.48 14.59
N GLU A 96 -13.14 7.51 13.30
CA GLU A 96 -13.22 6.32 12.45
C GLU A 96 -11.84 5.63 12.33
N ALA A 97 -10.74 6.39 12.19
CA ALA A 97 -9.39 5.83 12.16
C ALA A 97 -9.08 5.04 13.44
N LYS A 98 -9.46 5.58 14.61
CA LYS A 98 -9.31 4.91 15.91
C LYS A 98 -10.04 3.55 15.89
N GLU A 99 -11.31 3.53 15.48
CA GLU A 99 -12.11 2.32 15.44
C GLU A 99 -11.51 1.24 14.54
N ARG A 100 -10.96 1.64 13.39
CA ARG A 100 -10.27 0.74 12.45
C ARG A 100 -9.00 0.15 13.05
N PHE A 101 -8.15 0.96 13.68
CA PHE A 101 -6.95 0.45 14.35
C PHE A 101 -7.27 -0.46 15.54
N ASP A 102 -8.31 -0.14 16.33
CA ASP A 102 -8.74 -1.00 17.44
C ASP A 102 -9.25 -2.36 16.94
N LYS A 103 -10.02 -2.36 15.85
CA LYS A 103 -10.52 -3.59 15.22
C LYS A 103 -9.37 -4.44 14.69
N PHE A 104 -8.40 -3.84 14.00
CA PHE A 104 -7.20 -4.53 13.55
C PHE A 104 -6.42 -5.12 14.74
N LEU A 105 -6.16 -4.35 15.79
CA LEU A 105 -5.40 -4.82 16.94
C LEU A 105 -6.12 -5.91 17.75
N SER A 106 -7.45 -5.89 17.76
CA SER A 106 -8.26 -6.94 18.40
C SER A 106 -8.25 -8.25 17.62
N GLY A 107 -8.26 -8.19 16.27
CA GLY A 107 -8.21 -9.38 15.41
C GLY A 107 -6.80 -9.89 15.11
N HIS A 108 -5.80 -9.02 15.17
CA HIS A 108 -4.45 -9.24 14.62
C HIS A 108 -3.36 -8.66 15.56
N GLY A 109 -3.52 -8.83 16.88
CA GLY A 109 -2.64 -8.23 17.90
C GLY A 109 -1.16 -8.64 17.85
N ASP A 110 -0.87 -9.81 17.26
CA ASP A 110 0.48 -10.37 17.05
C ASP A 110 0.99 -10.21 15.60
N HIS A 111 0.21 -9.55 14.74
CA HIS A 111 0.62 -9.32 13.35
C HIS A 111 1.85 -8.40 13.29
N PRO A 112 2.76 -8.56 12.30
CA PRO A 112 3.95 -7.70 12.17
C PRO A 112 3.65 -6.19 12.12
N LEU A 113 2.45 -5.81 11.66
CA LEU A 113 1.97 -4.41 11.63
C LEU A 113 1.37 -3.92 12.95
N ALA A 114 1.13 -4.76 13.96
CA ALA A 114 0.54 -4.35 15.23
C ALA A 114 1.31 -3.23 15.95
N PRO A 115 2.66 -3.24 16.02
CA PRO A 115 3.42 -2.10 16.55
C PRO A 115 3.19 -0.81 15.76
N ALA A 116 3.06 -0.90 14.43
CA ALA A 116 2.77 0.28 13.59
C ALA A 116 1.35 0.80 13.83
N ALA A 117 0.35 -0.09 13.92
CA ALA A 117 -1.02 0.26 14.25
C ALA A 117 -1.13 0.99 15.60
N ARG A 118 -0.43 0.51 16.64
CA ARG A 118 -0.38 1.18 17.96
C ARG A 118 0.22 2.59 17.87
N ARG A 119 1.25 2.79 17.05
CA ARG A 119 1.82 4.13 16.81
C ARG A 119 0.83 5.06 16.12
N TYR A 120 0.11 4.58 15.09
CA TYR A 120 -0.93 5.37 14.44
C TYR A 120 -2.08 5.68 15.38
N LEU A 121 -2.54 4.71 16.18
CA LEU A 121 -3.56 4.92 17.20
C LEU A 121 -3.16 6.04 18.18
N ALA A 122 -1.92 6.06 18.65
CA ALA A 122 -1.41 7.14 19.48
C ALA A 122 -1.47 8.50 18.77
N ARG A 123 -1.06 8.57 17.49
CA ARG A 123 -1.14 9.80 16.68
C ARG A 123 -2.58 10.28 16.52
N VAL A 124 -3.51 9.36 16.25
CA VAL A 124 -4.94 9.62 16.15
C VAL A 124 -5.45 10.24 17.45
N LEU A 125 -5.16 9.64 18.60
CA LEU A 125 -5.61 10.15 19.91
C LEU A 125 -5.08 11.57 20.20
N VAL A 126 -3.80 11.83 19.91
CA VAL A 126 -3.21 13.17 20.01
C VAL A 126 -3.90 14.15 19.06
N GLY A 127 -4.15 13.73 17.81
CA GLY A 127 -4.87 14.51 16.82
C GLY A 127 -6.26 14.93 17.30
N ARG A 128 -7.02 13.99 17.86
CA ARG A 128 -8.36 14.26 18.42
C ARG A 128 -8.32 15.24 19.59
N GLY A 129 -7.32 15.11 20.47
CA GLY A 129 -7.09 16.07 21.55
C GLY A 129 -6.92 17.50 21.05
N ARG A 130 -6.19 17.68 19.94
CA ARG A 130 -5.97 19.00 19.30
C ARG A 130 -7.18 19.57 18.58
N VAL A 131 -8.15 18.74 18.17
CA VAL A 131 -9.37 19.20 17.50
C VAL A 131 -10.43 19.64 18.51
N LYS A 132 -10.42 19.05 19.72
CA LYS A 132 -11.40 19.31 20.78
C LYS A 132 -11.00 20.41 21.76
N GLY A 133 -9.70 20.60 21.98
CA GLY A 133 -9.16 21.68 22.81
C GLY A 133 -9.06 22.98 22.04
#